data_AF-W1Y8W9-F1
#
_entry.id   AF-W1Y8W9-F1
#
_cell.length_a   1.000
_cell.length_b   1.000
_cell.length_c   1.000
_cell.angle_alpha   90.00
_cell.angle_beta   90.00
_cell.angle_gamma   90.00
#
_symmetry.space_group_name_H-M   'P 1'
#
loop_
_entity.id
_entity.type
_entity.pdbx_description
1 polymer ?
#
loop_
_entity_poly.entity_id
_entity_poly.type
_entity_poly.pdbx_seq_one_letter_code
_entity_poly.pdbx_strand_id
1 'polypeptide(L)'
;FAQDELEARLHKAQKVAEEALTVLHDIRQKNAKAIASALHQELVDLGMPKGDIQFHIEDGEGLSPLGAKSIELLFSANKGEQLLPL
;
A
#
# COMPACT_ATOMS: atom_id res chain seq x y z
N PHE A 1 25.91 -24.39 15.04
CA PHE A 1 24.62 -24.94 14.55
C PHE A 1 24.91 -25.92 13.44
N ALA A 2 24.17 -27.02 13.37
CA ALA A 2 24.20 -27.86 12.17
C ALA A 2 23.58 -27.07 11.01
N GLN A 3 24.11 -27.23 9.79
CA GLN A 3 23.65 -26.48 8.62
C GLN A 3 22.14 -26.63 8.41
N ASP A 4 21.63 -27.86 8.53
CA ASP A 4 20.21 -28.19 8.37
C ASP A 4 19.30 -27.44 9.35
N GLU A 5 19.76 -27.21 10.58
CA GLU A 5 19.01 -26.46 11.60
C GLU A 5 18.89 -24.98 11.23
N LEU A 6 19.95 -24.40 10.67
CA LEU A 6 19.96 -23.00 10.23
C LEU A 6 19.06 -22.82 9.01
N GLU A 7 19.10 -23.74 8.05
CA GLU A 7 18.23 -23.74 6.87
C GLU A 7 16.75 -23.86 7.25
N ALA A 8 16.42 -24.76 8.18
CA ALA A 8 15.05 -24.90 8.69
C ALA A 8 14.55 -23.62 9.37
N ARG A 9 15.41 -22.96 10.16
CA ARG A 9 15.08 -21.68 10.82
C ARG A 9 14.88 -20.55 9.81
N LEU A 10 15.72 -20.47 8.78
CA LEU A 10 15.60 -19.49 7.70
C LEU A 10 14.27 -19.67 6.96
N HIS A 11 13.97 -20.90 6.52
CA HIS A 11 12.74 -21.20 5.81
C HIS A 11 11.49 -20.86 6.64
N LYS A 12 11.50 -21.19 7.95
CA LYS A 12 10.41 -20.83 8.86
C LYS A 12 10.25 -19.31 8.97
N ALA A 13 11.35 -18.57 9.14
CA ALA A 13 11.31 -17.12 9.26
C ALA A 13 10.80 -16.46 7.97
N GLN A 14 11.25 -16.95 6.82
CA GLN A 14 10.80 -16.47 5.51
C GLN A 14 9.29 -16.67 5.32
N LYS A 15 8.78 -17.88 5.60
CA LYS A 15 7.34 -18.16 5.48
C LYS A 15 6.48 -17.25 6.37
N VAL A 16 6.91 -17.01 7.61
CA VAL A 16 6.19 -16.10 8.52
C VAL A 16 6.19 -14.67 7.97
N ALA A 17 7.31 -14.21 7.41
CA ALA A 17 7.39 -12.88 6.81
C ALA A 17 6.51 -12.75 5.56
N GLU A 18 6.41 -13.80 4.73
CA GLU A 18 5.54 -13.85 3.56
C GLU A 18 4.05 -13.82 3.95
N GLU A 19 3.65 -14.59 4.97
CA GLU A 19 2.29 -14.56 5.51
C GLU A 19 1.95 -13.17 6.09
N ALA A 20 2.88 -12.56 6.81
CA ALA A 20 2.72 -11.21 7.34
C ALA A 20 2.62 -10.15 6.24
N LEU A 21 3.38 -10.31 5.15
CA LEU A 21 3.31 -9.44 3.97
C LEU A 21 1.92 -9.49 3.32
N THR A 22 1.33 -10.67 3.16
CA THR A 22 -0.04 -10.82 2.64
C THR A 22 -1.05 -10.08 3.52
N VAL A 23 -0.97 -10.27 4.85
CA VAL A 23 -1.86 -9.57 5.79
C VAL A 23 -1.66 -8.04 5.71
N LEU A 24 -0.42 -7.57 5.60
CA LEU A 24 -0.12 -6.14 5.47
C LEU A 24 -0.68 -5.55 4.17
N HIS A 25 -0.57 -6.27 3.05
CA HIS A 25 -1.15 -5.87 1.77
C HIS A 25 -2.68 -5.70 1.88
N ASP A 26 -3.39 -6.68 2.46
CA ASP A 26 -4.84 -6.63 2.63
C ASP A 26 -5.29 -5.45 3.51
N ILE A 27 -4.57 -5.22 4.62
CA ILE A 27 -4.82 -4.07 5.49
C ILE A 27 -4.64 -2.77 4.72
N ARG A 28 -3.56 -2.64 3.93
CA ARG A 28 -3.29 -1.44 3.14
C ARG A 28 -4.37 -1.20 2.08
N GLN A 29 -4.76 -2.22 1.31
CA GLN A 29 -5.80 -2.09 0.29
C GLN A 29 -7.15 -1.68 0.89
N LYS A 30 -7.52 -2.27 2.03
CA LYS A 30 -8.75 -1.90 2.74
C LYS A 30 -8.72 -0.46 3.25
N ASN A 31 -7.63 -0.06 3.90
CA ASN A 31 -7.52 1.27 4.49
C ASN A 31 -7.30 2.36 3.44
N ALA A 32 -6.58 2.08 2.35
CA ALA A 32 -6.39 2.99 1.23
C ALA A 32 -7.73 3.50 0.69
N LYS A 33 -8.69 2.60 0.46
CA LYS A 33 -10.04 2.95 0.00
C LYS A 33 -10.79 3.79 1.02
N ALA A 34 -10.74 3.41 2.29
CA ALA A 34 -11.44 4.13 3.36
C ALA A 34 -10.88 5.54 3.54
N ILE A 35 -9.56 5.69 3.57
CA ILE A 35 -8.87 6.98 3.72
C ILE A 35 -9.11 7.84 2.49
N ALA A 36 -8.93 7.32 1.27
CA ALA A 36 -9.21 8.05 0.04
C ALA A 36 -10.65 8.57 -0.02
N SER A 37 -11.63 7.75 0.40
CA SER A 37 -13.04 8.16 0.45
C SER A 37 -13.27 9.30 1.45
N ALA A 38 -12.65 9.22 2.64
CA ALA A 38 -12.74 10.29 3.63
C ALA A 38 -12.09 11.58 3.13
N LEU A 39 -10.89 11.50 2.54
CA LEU A 39 -10.20 12.65 1.96
C LEU A 39 -10.98 13.27 0.79
N HIS A 40 -11.63 12.44 -0.05
CA HIS A 40 -12.48 12.95 -1.12
C HIS A 40 -13.66 13.77 -0.58
N GLN A 41 -14.26 13.37 0.54
CA GLN A 41 -15.31 14.16 1.18
C GLN A 41 -14.80 15.54 1.63
N GLU A 42 -13.59 15.60 2.19
CA GLU A 42 -12.96 16.88 2.53
C GLU A 42 -12.71 17.76 1.29
N LEU A 43 -12.33 17.16 0.15
CA LEU A 43 -12.20 17.90 -1.12
C LEU A 43 -13.54 18.50 -1.57
N VAL A 44 -14.63 17.74 -1.44
CA VAL A 44 -15.98 18.22 -1.76
C VAL A 44 -16.35 19.41 -0.88
N ASP A 45 -16.09 19.32 0.42
CA ASP A 45 -16.39 20.39 1.39
C ASP A 45 -15.56 21.66 1.14
N LEU A 46 -14.36 21.52 0.58
CA LEU A 46 -13.50 22.62 0.13
C LEU A 46 -13.90 23.20 -1.24
N GLY A 47 -14.99 22.76 -1.84
CA GLY A 47 -15.45 23.25 -3.15
C GLY A 47 -14.71 22.63 -4.35
N MET A 48 -14.07 21.48 -4.16
CA MET A 48 -13.41 20.70 -5.21
C MET A 48 -14.13 19.36 -5.51
N PRO A 49 -15.43 19.35 -5.84
CA PRO A 49 -16.22 18.12 -6.01
C PRO A 49 -15.81 17.28 -7.23
N LYS A 50 -14.95 17.82 -8.10
CA LYS A 50 -14.39 17.13 -9.27
C LYS A 50 -12.95 16.65 -9.05
N GLY A 51 -12.34 17.01 -7.91
CA GLY A 51 -11.03 16.51 -7.55
C GLY A 51 -11.06 15.03 -7.24
N ASP A 52 -9.96 14.36 -7.48
CA ASP A 52 -9.80 12.94 -7.21
C ASP A 52 -8.55 12.70 -6.35
N ILE A 53 -8.63 11.73 -5.46
CA ILE A 53 -7.54 11.37 -4.55
C ILE A 53 -7.53 9.86 -4.33
N GLN A 54 -6.38 9.23 -4.54
CA GLN A 54 -6.25 7.78 -4.44
C GLN A 54 -4.87 7.37 -3.92
N PHE A 55 -4.80 6.21 -3.27
CA PHE A 55 -3.51 5.58 -3.03
C PHE A 55 -3.12 4.71 -4.22
N HIS A 56 -1.87 4.84 -4.65
CA HIS A 56 -1.22 3.91 -5.56
C HIS A 56 -0.22 3.07 -4.76
N ILE A 57 -0.51 1.78 -4.61
CA ILE A 57 0.38 0.82 -3.93
C ILE A 57 0.95 -0.09 -5.01
N GLU A 58 2.26 0.02 -5.26
CA GLU A 58 2.97 -0.86 -6.16
C GLU A 58 3.59 -2.01 -5.35
N ASP A 59 3.16 -3.25 -5.62
CA ASP A 59 3.74 -4.41 -4.97
C ASP A 59 5.19 -4.63 -5.42
N GLY A 60 6.02 -5.13 -4.50
CA GLY A 60 7.42 -5.44 -4.77
C GLY A 60 7.64 -6.92 -5.12
N GLU A 61 8.83 -7.24 -5.61
CA GLU A 61 9.28 -8.62 -5.75
C GLU A 61 9.80 -9.14 -4.41
N GLY A 62 9.01 -9.96 -3.73
CA GLY A 62 9.38 -10.62 -2.48
C GLY A 62 9.38 -9.71 -1.26
N LEU A 63 10.12 -10.12 -0.23
CA LEU A 63 10.17 -9.43 1.06
C LEU A 63 11.04 -8.18 0.97
N SER A 64 10.46 -7.02 1.30
CA SER A 64 11.18 -5.77 1.52
C SER A 64 10.82 -5.20 2.89
N PRO A 65 11.65 -4.31 3.47
CA PRO A 65 11.30 -3.64 4.72
C PRO A 65 9.97 -2.88 4.65
N LEU A 66 9.60 -2.36 3.48
CA LEU A 66 8.32 -1.70 3.25
C LEU A 66 7.18 -2.71 3.03
N GLY A 67 7.47 -3.92 2.53
CA GLY A 67 6.46 -4.87 2.06
C GLY A 67 5.68 -4.38 0.84
N ALA A 68 6.29 -3.47 0.07
CA ALA A 68 5.81 -2.95 -1.21
C ALA A 68 7.04 -2.37 -1.95
N LYS A 69 6.90 -2.10 -3.24
CA LYS A 69 7.86 -1.30 -4.01
C LYS A 69 7.67 0.20 -3.74
N SER A 70 6.42 0.65 -3.75
CA SER A 70 6.06 2.04 -3.43
C SER A 70 4.64 2.13 -2.87
N ILE A 71 4.38 3.20 -2.12
CA ILE A 71 3.05 3.60 -1.66
C ILE A 71 2.97 5.10 -1.83
N GLU A 72 2.12 5.56 -2.73
CA GLU A 72 1.97 6.96 -3.11
C GLU A 72 0.53 7.42 -2.90
N LEU A 73 0.36 8.67 -2.48
CA LEU A 73 -0.93 9.34 -2.47
C LEU A 73 -0.98 10.25 -3.70
N LEU A 74 -1.90 9.97 -4.61
CA LEU A 74 -2.05 10.69 -5.86
C LEU A 74 -3.27 11.60 -5.79
N PHE A 75 -3.17 12.79 -6.40
CA PHE A 75 -4.22 13.79 -6.43
C PHE A 75 -4.38 14.40 -7.82
N SER A 76 -5.60 14.81 -8.16
CA SER A 76 -5.91 15.68 -9.29
C SER A 76 -7.00 16.68 -8.90
N ALA A 77 -6.88 17.91 -9.38
CA ALA A 77 -7.84 18.96 -9.07
C ALA A 77 -9.13 18.83 -9.90
N ASN A 78 -9.04 18.27 -11.11
CA ASN A 78 -10.18 18.12 -12.01
C ASN A 78 -10.35 16.68 -12.54
N LYS A 79 -11.60 16.30 -12.75
CA LYS A 79 -11.98 15.02 -13.33
C LYS A 79 -11.40 14.86 -14.74
N GLY A 80 -10.58 13.83 -14.93
CA GLY A 80 -9.93 13.50 -16.21
C GLY A 80 -8.52 14.07 -16.38
N GLU A 81 -8.03 14.87 -15.42
CA GLU A 81 -6.62 15.22 -15.34
C GLU A 81 -5.80 14.05 -14.79
N GLN A 82 -4.51 14.05 -15.11
CA GLN A 82 -3.59 13.05 -14.59
C GLN A 82 -3.51 13.14 -13.06
N LEU A 83 -3.59 11.99 -12.40
CA LEU A 83 -3.29 11.85 -10.99
C LEU A 83 -1.77 11.92 -10.79
N LEU A 84 -1.33 12.89 -10.00
CA LEU A 84 0.07 13.13 -9.71
C LEU A 84 0.36 12.88 -8.23
N PRO A 85 1.56 12.40 -7.88
CA PRO A 85 1.96 12.31 -6.48
C PRO A 85 1.83 13.66 -5.78
N LEU A 86 1.25 13.64 -4.57
CA LEU A 86 1.29 14.78 -3.65
C LEU A 86 2.70 15.00 -3.08
#